data_AF-A0A3E0Q0E7-F1
#
_entry.id   AF-A0A3E0Q0E7-F1
#
_cell.length_a   1.000
_cell.length_b   1.000
_cell.length_c   1.000
_cell.angle_alpha   90.00
_cell.angle_beta   90.00
_cell.angle_gamma   90.00
#
_symmetry.space_group_name_H-M   'P 1'
#
loop_
_entity.id
_entity.type
_entity.pdbx_description
1 polymer ?
#
loop_
_entity_poly.entity_id
_entity_poly.type
_entity_poly.pdbx_seq_one_letter_code
_entity_poly.pdbx_strand_id
1 'polypeptide(L)'
;MTAFGLTTWAVNRVGWAFGYNQYYNPYYTGSVVVDNSVYNYSQPIVMTPDETTLANDPNDLPPPSEAPDESLSSFDQARQQFYDGDYDAALQSTDDALKELPNDTVIHEFRALVLFAQGKYADAAATLYPVLSVGPGWDWTTLSGLYPSVDTYTQQLRALESYRDAHPDEAAARFVLAYQYLTAGHDDAAAGQLKALLKIQPDDQLAAQLLTELDPEAELPDPPKKVEPPKPSSPITSDQITGNWTAKRGDSSFEMDLDQDGTFAWSFTSGGDTQKVTGVWSIDDDGVLAMEMNDEGVMLAQLDLNGQTMDFYMLGDTSGSDPLQFSKQ
;
A
#
# COMPACT_ATOMS: atom_id res chain seq x y z
N MET A 1 8.36 4.52 -26.49
CA MET A 1 8.16 5.23 -25.21
C MET A 1 6.73 5.02 -24.79
N THR A 2 6.47 3.91 -24.11
CA THR A 2 5.31 3.76 -23.25
C THR A 2 5.56 4.66 -22.05
N ALA A 3 4.72 5.68 -21.86
CA ALA A 3 4.74 6.46 -20.63
C ALA A 3 4.20 5.54 -19.52
N PHE A 4 5.07 5.11 -18.61
CA PHE A 4 4.68 4.37 -17.43
C PHE A 4 3.93 5.34 -16.50
N GLY A 5 2.60 5.27 -16.49
CA GLY A 5 1.79 5.99 -15.51
C GLY A 5 1.87 5.27 -14.18
N LEU A 6 2.75 5.72 -13.29
CA LEU A 6 2.78 5.24 -11.91
C LEU A 6 1.64 5.88 -11.12
N THR A 7 0.79 5.07 -10.51
CA THR A 7 -0.12 5.56 -9.47
C THR A 7 0.66 5.79 -8.19
N THR A 8 0.22 6.72 -7.34
CA THR A 8 0.94 7.04 -6.10
C THR A 8 0.98 5.84 -5.13
N TRP A 9 -0.05 4.97 -5.14
CA TRP A 9 -0.03 3.70 -4.41
C TRP A 9 1.09 2.76 -4.87
N ALA A 10 1.34 2.68 -6.18
CA ALA A 10 2.45 1.91 -6.71
C ALA A 10 3.80 2.46 -6.21
N VAL A 11 3.95 3.79 -6.11
CA VAL A 11 5.18 4.42 -5.59
C VAL A 11 5.44 4.05 -4.14
N ASN A 12 4.42 4.05 -3.27
CA ASN A 12 4.60 3.67 -1.87
C ASN A 12 4.93 2.18 -1.71
N ARG A 13 4.18 1.31 -2.38
CA ARG A 13 4.44 -0.14 -2.37
C ARG A 13 5.88 -0.43 -2.82
N VAL A 14 6.29 0.17 -3.93
CA VAL A 14 7.65 0.06 -4.46
C VAL A 14 8.67 0.60 -3.46
N GLY A 15 8.42 1.78 -2.88
CA GLY A 15 9.31 2.38 -1.89
C GLY A 15 9.54 1.48 -0.68
N TRP A 16 8.53 0.76 -0.20
CA TRP A 16 8.69 -0.24 0.86
C TRP A 16 9.42 -1.49 0.37
N ALA A 17 9.03 -2.04 -0.79
CA ALA A 17 9.64 -3.25 -1.35
C ALA A 17 11.16 -3.09 -1.57
N PHE A 18 11.60 -1.88 -1.92
CA PHE A 18 13.01 -1.54 -2.09
C PHE A 18 13.68 -0.97 -0.84
N GLY A 19 12.97 -0.80 0.29
CA GLY A 19 13.52 -0.28 1.55
C GLY A 19 13.84 1.21 1.56
N TYR A 20 13.23 2.00 0.67
CA TYR A 20 13.33 3.46 0.60
C TYR A 20 12.44 4.16 1.61
N ASN A 21 11.20 3.67 1.77
CA ASN A 21 10.24 4.21 2.72
C ASN A 21 10.16 3.30 3.95
N GLN A 22 9.97 3.89 5.13
CA GLN A 22 9.55 3.13 6.30
C GLN A 22 8.04 3.11 6.36
N TYR A 23 7.44 1.92 6.33
CA TYR A 23 6.01 1.79 6.56
C TYR A 23 5.69 2.13 8.01
N TYR A 24 4.69 2.99 8.20
CA TYR A 24 4.18 3.35 9.51
C TYR A 24 2.66 3.45 9.46
N ASN A 25 2.00 2.69 10.33
CA ASN A 25 0.56 2.74 10.54
C ASN A 25 0.27 3.50 11.84
N PRO A 26 -0.21 4.76 11.77
CA PRO A 26 -0.46 5.58 12.96
C PRO A 26 -1.65 5.10 13.79
N TYR A 27 -2.46 4.19 13.26
CA TYR A 27 -3.64 3.63 13.91
C TYR A 27 -3.36 2.29 14.61
N TYR A 28 -2.19 1.69 14.37
CA TYR A 28 -1.80 0.45 15.01
C TYR A 28 -1.32 0.69 16.45
N THR A 29 -2.11 0.24 17.43
CA THR A 29 -1.77 0.37 18.87
C THR A 29 -1.38 -0.95 19.54
N GLY A 30 -1.33 -2.05 18.79
CA GLY A 30 -0.97 -3.37 19.29
C GLY A 30 -1.50 -4.50 18.40
N SER A 31 -0.88 -5.67 18.52
CA SER A 31 -1.25 -6.85 17.73
C SER A 31 -2.68 -7.29 18.02
N VAL A 32 -3.49 -7.48 16.97
CA VAL A 32 -4.80 -8.10 17.12
C VAL A 32 -4.59 -9.61 17.15
N VAL A 33 -4.78 -10.20 18.33
CA VAL A 33 -4.68 -11.65 18.52
C VAL A 33 -6.07 -12.25 18.35
N VAL A 34 -6.27 -13.03 17.29
CA VAL A 34 -7.49 -13.83 17.10
C VAL A 34 -7.07 -15.28 16.97
N ASP A 35 -7.49 -16.11 17.94
CA ASP A 35 -7.23 -17.56 17.96
C ASP A 35 -5.83 -17.96 17.47
N ASN A 36 -4.81 -17.49 18.17
CA ASN A 36 -3.41 -17.82 17.92
C ASN A 36 -2.81 -17.23 16.62
N SER A 37 -3.57 -16.42 15.88
CA SER A 37 -3.11 -15.63 14.74
C SER A 37 -2.90 -14.18 15.16
N VAL A 38 -1.72 -13.64 14.86
CA VAL A 38 -1.32 -12.27 15.18
C VAL A 38 -1.28 -11.48 13.89
N TYR A 39 -2.26 -10.61 13.66
CA TYR A 39 -2.18 -9.64 12.56
C TYR A 39 -1.36 -8.44 13.01
N ASN A 40 -0.18 -8.30 12.43
CA ASN A 40 0.70 -7.19 12.71
C ASN A 40 0.58 -6.10 11.64
N TYR A 41 -0.40 -5.22 11.80
CA TYR A 41 -0.57 -4.06 10.91
C TYR A 41 0.48 -2.95 11.10
N SER A 42 1.54 -3.20 11.89
CA SER A 42 2.77 -2.39 11.88
C SER A 42 3.64 -2.63 10.65
N GLN A 43 3.27 -3.58 9.79
CA GLN A 43 3.92 -3.90 8.52
C GLN A 43 2.88 -3.78 7.40
N PRO A 44 3.30 -3.50 6.15
CA PRO A 44 2.38 -3.51 5.02
C PRO A 44 1.89 -4.94 4.74
N ILE A 45 0.73 -5.06 4.12
CA ILE A 45 0.27 -6.36 3.57
C ILE A 45 1.07 -6.61 2.30
N VAL A 46 1.97 -7.59 2.32
CA VAL A 46 2.80 -7.97 1.17
C VAL A 46 2.13 -9.15 0.49
N MET A 47 1.50 -8.90 -0.68
CA MET A 47 1.05 -9.99 -1.56
C MET A 47 2.27 -10.81 -1.95
N THR A 48 2.24 -12.13 -1.73
CA THR A 48 3.35 -12.97 -2.20
C THR A 48 3.33 -13.02 -3.73
N PRO A 49 4.49 -13.08 -4.42
CA PRO A 49 4.58 -13.07 -5.88
C PRO A 49 3.76 -14.13 -6.62
N ASP A 50 3.31 -15.18 -5.91
CA ASP A 50 2.53 -16.29 -6.45
C ASP A 50 1.01 -16.13 -6.24
N GLU A 51 0.54 -15.07 -5.57
CA GLU A 51 -0.89 -14.81 -5.37
C GLU A 51 -1.42 -13.90 -6.49
N THR A 52 -1.91 -14.51 -7.56
CA THR A 52 -2.65 -13.81 -8.62
C THR A 52 -3.97 -13.28 -8.04
N THR A 53 -4.10 -11.97 -7.89
CA THR A 53 -5.39 -11.34 -7.63
C THR A 53 -6.31 -11.55 -8.83
N LEU A 54 -7.58 -11.84 -8.53
CA LEU A 54 -8.66 -12.04 -9.51
C LEU A 54 -8.65 -10.96 -10.60
N ALA A 55 -8.33 -11.41 -11.82
CA ALA A 55 -8.49 -10.80 -13.14
C ALA A 55 -8.73 -9.27 -13.21
N ASN A 56 -7.72 -8.56 -13.72
CA ASN A 56 -7.84 -7.17 -14.20
C ASN A 56 -8.66 -7.02 -15.51
N ASP A 57 -9.26 -8.11 -16.02
CA ASP A 57 -10.21 -8.11 -17.16
C ASP A 57 -11.46 -8.93 -16.79
N PRO A 58 -12.68 -8.35 -16.78
CA PRO A 58 -13.92 -9.08 -16.51
C PRO A 58 -14.25 -10.20 -17.53
N ASN A 59 -13.47 -10.34 -18.61
CA ASN A 59 -13.60 -11.43 -19.59
C ASN A 59 -12.39 -12.39 -19.66
N ASP A 60 -11.30 -12.13 -18.92
CA ASP A 60 -10.13 -13.02 -18.91
C ASP A 60 -10.09 -13.79 -17.58
N LEU A 61 -11.05 -14.71 -17.43
CA LEU A 61 -10.99 -15.71 -16.38
C LEU A 61 -9.97 -16.78 -16.82
N PRO A 62 -8.81 -16.92 -16.14
CA PRO A 62 -8.02 -18.14 -16.30
C PRO A 62 -8.93 -19.34 -16.01
N PRO A 63 -8.80 -20.46 -16.75
CA PRO A 63 -9.57 -21.66 -16.45
C PRO A 63 -9.34 -21.99 -14.97
N PRO A 64 -10.39 -22.32 -14.19
CA PRO A 64 -10.27 -22.47 -12.76
C PRO A 64 -9.19 -23.51 -12.46
N SER A 65 -8.05 -23.06 -11.95
CA SER A 65 -7.23 -23.91 -11.11
C SER A 65 -8.12 -24.27 -9.94
N GLU A 66 -8.40 -25.55 -9.74
CA GLU A 66 -9.19 -26.05 -8.62
C GLU A 66 -8.48 -25.62 -7.32
N ALA A 67 -8.87 -24.45 -6.81
CA ALA A 67 -8.59 -24.04 -5.45
C ALA A 67 -9.26 -25.06 -4.53
N PRO A 68 -8.61 -25.51 -3.45
CA PRO A 68 -9.22 -26.44 -2.52
C PRO A 68 -10.53 -25.83 -1.98
N ASP A 69 -11.64 -26.57 -2.11
CA ASP A 69 -13.03 -26.18 -1.79
C ASP A 69 -13.21 -25.56 -0.38
N GLU A 70 -12.27 -25.77 0.55
CA GLU A 70 -12.31 -25.18 1.90
C GLU A 70 -12.00 -23.66 1.91
N SER A 71 -11.12 -23.17 1.02
CA SER A 71 -10.58 -21.80 1.06
C SER A 71 -11.56 -20.68 0.77
N LEU A 72 -12.65 -20.99 0.07
CA LEU A 72 -13.73 -20.05 -0.23
C LEU A 72 -14.88 -20.14 0.79
N SER A 73 -14.91 -21.15 1.66
CA SER A 73 -16.06 -21.41 2.53
C SER A 73 -16.17 -20.42 3.69
N SER A 74 -15.07 -20.11 4.37
CA SER A 74 -15.05 -19.19 5.52
C SER A 74 -15.30 -17.74 5.11
N PHE A 75 -14.74 -17.30 3.98
CA PHE A 75 -14.97 -15.94 3.49
C PHE A 75 -16.38 -15.76 2.94
N ASP A 76 -16.93 -16.74 2.22
CA ASP A 76 -18.34 -16.72 1.79
C ASP A 76 -19.29 -16.71 2.99
N GLN A 77 -18.99 -17.50 4.01
CA GLN A 77 -19.73 -17.48 5.27
C GLN A 77 -19.66 -16.11 5.96
N ALA A 78 -18.48 -15.50 6.02
CA ALA A 78 -18.30 -14.18 6.60
C ALA A 78 -19.13 -13.11 5.88
N ARG A 79 -19.15 -13.13 4.54
CA ARG A 79 -19.97 -12.23 3.72
C ARG A 79 -21.46 -12.42 3.98
N GLN A 80 -21.92 -13.68 4.07
CA GLN A 80 -23.33 -13.97 4.37
C GLN A 80 -23.72 -13.50 5.78
N GLN A 81 -22.90 -13.77 6.79
CA GLN A 81 -23.13 -13.33 8.17
C GLN A 81 -23.16 -11.80 8.27
N PHE A 82 -22.27 -11.10 7.57
CA PHE A 82 -22.29 -9.65 7.48
C PHE A 82 -23.57 -9.12 6.84
N TYR A 83 -23.99 -9.75 5.73
CA TYR A 83 -25.24 -9.41 5.04
C TYR A 83 -26.46 -9.59 5.94
N ASP A 84 -26.46 -10.63 6.77
CA ASP A 84 -27.51 -10.93 7.75
C ASP A 84 -27.43 -10.04 9.01
N GLY A 85 -26.39 -9.21 9.14
CA GLY A 85 -26.17 -8.29 10.25
C GLY A 85 -25.50 -8.91 11.49
N ASP A 86 -25.02 -10.15 11.38
CA ASP A 86 -24.26 -10.83 12.45
C ASP A 86 -22.76 -10.50 12.32
N TYR A 87 -22.41 -9.26 12.72
CA TYR A 87 -21.04 -8.76 12.56
C TYR A 87 -20.02 -9.46 13.47
N ASP A 88 -20.44 -10.01 14.61
CA ASP A 88 -19.54 -10.77 15.47
C ASP A 88 -19.16 -12.11 14.83
N ALA A 89 -20.13 -12.83 14.26
CA ALA A 89 -19.85 -14.06 13.53
C ALA A 89 -19.06 -13.78 12.24
N ALA A 90 -19.42 -12.72 11.51
CA ALA A 90 -18.70 -12.30 10.31
C ALA A 90 -17.23 -12.01 10.58
N LEU A 91 -16.91 -11.35 11.71
CA LEU A 91 -15.53 -11.06 12.07
C LEU A 91 -14.75 -12.36 12.32
N GLN A 92 -15.33 -13.29 13.07
CA GLN A 92 -14.70 -14.59 13.33
C GLN A 92 -14.43 -15.37 12.03
N SER A 93 -15.43 -15.48 11.14
CA SER A 93 -15.26 -16.18 9.87
C SER A 93 -14.29 -15.46 8.91
N THR A 94 -14.17 -14.13 9.01
CA THR A 94 -13.14 -13.35 8.30
C THR A 94 -11.74 -13.67 8.83
N ASP A 95 -11.58 -13.70 10.15
CA ASP A 95 -10.31 -14.05 10.78
C ASP A 95 -9.93 -15.52 10.47
N ASP A 96 -10.89 -16.42 10.36
CA ASP A 96 -10.65 -17.80 9.90
C ASP A 96 -10.17 -17.86 8.45
N ALA A 97 -10.75 -17.05 7.54
CA ALA A 97 -10.28 -16.96 6.16
C ALA A 97 -8.84 -16.40 6.07
N LEU A 98 -8.50 -15.41 6.89
CA LEU A 98 -7.15 -14.85 6.97
C LEU A 98 -6.11 -15.80 7.58
N LYS A 99 -6.50 -16.90 8.22
CA LYS A 99 -5.54 -17.94 8.62
C LYS A 99 -5.01 -18.71 7.41
N GLU A 100 -5.80 -18.76 6.34
CA GLU A 100 -5.49 -19.50 5.12
C GLU A 100 -4.84 -18.58 4.08
N LEU A 101 -5.36 -17.35 3.95
CA LEU A 101 -4.88 -16.32 3.04
C LEU A 101 -4.45 -15.06 3.82
N PRO A 102 -3.32 -15.13 4.57
CA PRO A 102 -2.93 -14.09 5.52
C PRO A 102 -2.50 -12.77 4.89
N ASN A 103 -2.29 -12.73 3.56
CA ASN A 103 -1.87 -11.54 2.84
C ASN A 103 -2.92 -11.06 1.82
N ASP A 104 -4.12 -11.66 1.82
CA ASP A 104 -5.18 -11.25 0.90
C ASP A 104 -5.78 -9.91 1.34
N THR A 105 -5.53 -8.88 0.53
CA THR A 105 -5.98 -7.51 0.83
C THR A 105 -7.50 -7.36 0.83
N VAL A 106 -8.22 -8.15 0.03
CA VAL A 106 -9.68 -8.11 -0.04
C VAL A 106 -10.29 -8.62 1.27
N ILE A 107 -9.73 -9.68 1.84
CA ILE A 107 -10.20 -10.21 3.13
C ILE A 107 -9.85 -9.23 4.26
N HIS A 108 -8.68 -8.59 4.23
CA HIS A 108 -8.35 -7.51 5.16
C HIS A 108 -9.27 -6.29 5.02
N GLU A 109 -9.63 -5.88 3.81
CA GLU A 109 -10.58 -4.79 3.57
C GLU A 109 -11.97 -5.14 4.11
N PHE A 110 -12.42 -6.38 3.90
CA PHE A 110 -13.67 -6.87 4.48
C PHE A 110 -13.64 -6.90 6.00
N ARG A 111 -12.52 -7.31 6.60
CA ARG A 111 -12.34 -7.24 8.06
C ARG A 111 -12.50 -5.80 8.57
N ALA A 112 -11.92 -4.82 7.88
CA ALA A 112 -12.10 -3.41 8.22
C ALA A 112 -13.58 -2.97 8.09
N LEU A 113 -14.30 -3.46 7.08
CA LEU A 113 -15.74 -3.21 6.92
C LEU A 113 -16.56 -3.79 8.08
N VAL A 114 -16.28 -5.02 8.51
CA VAL A 114 -16.95 -5.65 9.66
C VAL A 114 -16.71 -4.84 10.94
N LEU A 115 -15.47 -4.40 11.17
CA LEU A 115 -15.11 -3.55 12.32
C LEU A 115 -15.79 -2.18 12.27
N PHE A 116 -15.91 -1.57 11.07
CA PHE A 116 -16.69 -0.36 10.85
C PHE A 116 -18.16 -0.57 11.22
N ALA A 117 -18.77 -1.67 10.78
CA ALA A 117 -20.16 -2.01 11.08
C ALA A 117 -20.40 -2.25 12.58
N GLN A 118 -19.40 -2.77 13.30
CA GLN A 118 -19.41 -2.90 14.77
C GLN A 118 -19.17 -1.58 15.52
N GLY A 119 -18.83 -0.48 14.83
CA GLY A 119 -18.46 0.79 15.45
C GLY A 119 -17.05 0.80 16.06
N LYS A 120 -16.21 -0.19 15.76
CA LYS A 120 -14.82 -0.30 16.22
C LYS A 120 -13.89 0.47 15.29
N TYR A 121 -14.03 1.79 15.26
CA TYR A 121 -13.37 2.63 14.24
C TYR A 121 -11.84 2.67 14.34
N ALA A 122 -11.27 2.57 15.55
CA ALA A 122 -9.82 2.44 15.73
C ALA A 122 -9.27 1.16 15.07
N ASP A 123 -9.88 0.02 15.35
CA ASP A 123 -9.48 -1.28 14.76
C ASP A 123 -9.72 -1.30 13.24
N ALA A 124 -10.81 -0.69 12.78
CA ALA A 124 -11.10 -0.54 11.36
C ALA A 124 -10.01 0.30 10.66
N ALA A 125 -9.62 1.44 11.23
CA ALA A 125 -8.54 2.26 10.69
C ALA A 125 -7.21 1.50 10.64
N ALA A 126 -6.85 0.81 11.72
CA ALA A 126 -5.63 0.02 11.81
C ALA A 126 -5.57 -1.09 10.74
N THR A 127 -6.72 -1.71 10.42
CA THR A 127 -6.84 -2.77 9.42
C THR A 127 -6.89 -2.21 8.00
N LEU A 128 -7.58 -1.10 7.78
CA LEU A 128 -7.78 -0.48 6.47
C LEU A 128 -6.52 0.23 5.95
N TYR A 129 -5.73 0.81 6.84
CA TYR A 129 -4.52 1.55 6.49
C TYR A 129 -3.53 0.74 5.61
N PRO A 130 -3.14 -0.50 5.97
CA PRO A 130 -2.27 -1.31 5.11
C PRO A 130 -2.92 -1.73 3.79
N VAL A 131 -4.26 -1.85 3.73
CA VAL A 131 -4.97 -2.14 2.46
C VAL A 131 -4.80 -0.97 1.50
N LEU A 132 -5.16 0.23 1.96
CA LEU A 132 -5.06 1.47 1.18
C LEU A 132 -3.63 1.92 0.91
N SER A 133 -2.67 1.32 1.62
CA SER A 133 -1.24 1.52 1.40
C SER A 133 -0.75 0.83 0.12
N VAL A 134 -1.34 -0.29 -0.28
CA VAL A 134 -0.85 -1.13 -1.38
C VAL A 134 -1.77 -1.17 -2.61
N GLY A 135 -2.99 -0.64 -2.51
CA GLY A 135 -3.90 -0.58 -3.64
C GLY A 135 -5.10 0.35 -3.39
N PRO A 136 -5.85 0.66 -4.45
CA PRO A 136 -7.14 1.31 -4.29
C PRO A 136 -8.07 0.37 -3.51
N GLY A 137 -8.81 0.92 -2.54
CA GLY A 137 -9.90 0.17 -1.91
C GLY A 137 -11.10 -0.01 -2.84
N TRP A 138 -12.17 -0.59 -2.32
CA TRP A 138 -13.41 -0.82 -3.05
C TRP A 138 -14.06 0.45 -3.58
N ASP A 139 -14.75 0.28 -4.71
CA ASP A 139 -15.70 1.25 -5.24
C ASP A 139 -17.09 1.07 -4.59
N TRP A 140 -17.98 2.04 -4.85
CA TRP A 140 -19.35 2.00 -4.34
C TRP A 140 -20.11 0.74 -4.79
N THR A 141 -19.88 0.27 -6.02
CA THR A 141 -20.57 -0.91 -6.57
C THR A 141 -20.28 -2.15 -5.73
N THR A 142 -19.00 -2.36 -5.41
CA THR A 142 -18.54 -3.47 -4.59
C THR A 142 -19.04 -3.34 -3.16
N LEU A 143 -18.83 -2.19 -2.53
CA LEU A 143 -19.24 -1.95 -1.15
C LEU A 143 -20.76 -2.11 -0.97
N SER A 144 -21.56 -1.46 -1.81
CA SER A 144 -23.02 -1.51 -1.70
C SER A 144 -23.60 -2.91 -1.94
N GLY A 145 -22.92 -3.74 -2.75
CA GLY A 145 -23.28 -5.13 -2.98
C GLY A 145 -23.11 -6.05 -1.76
N LEU A 146 -22.29 -5.66 -0.78
CA LEU A 146 -22.10 -6.40 0.47
C LEU A 146 -23.22 -6.15 1.50
N TYR A 147 -24.07 -5.15 1.27
CA TYR A 147 -25.16 -4.81 2.18
C TYR A 147 -26.51 -5.30 1.66
N PRO A 148 -27.45 -5.66 2.57
CA PRO A 148 -28.82 -5.98 2.18
C PRO A 148 -29.60 -4.78 1.66
N SER A 149 -29.18 -3.57 2.04
CA SER A 149 -29.73 -2.32 1.52
C SER A 149 -28.77 -1.16 1.74
N VAL A 150 -28.87 -0.13 0.88
CA VAL A 150 -28.17 1.14 1.07
C VAL A 150 -28.58 1.84 2.38
N ASP A 151 -29.80 1.60 2.87
CA ASP A 151 -30.27 2.17 4.15
C ASP A 151 -29.48 1.61 5.35
N THR A 152 -29.11 0.32 5.33
CA THR A 152 -28.28 -0.31 6.37
C THR A 152 -26.91 0.35 6.42
N TYR A 153 -26.26 0.49 5.27
CA TYR A 153 -24.99 1.21 5.14
C TYR A 153 -25.10 2.65 5.63
N THR A 154 -26.15 3.36 5.18
CA THR A 154 -26.38 4.77 5.52
C THR A 154 -26.49 4.96 7.04
N GLN A 155 -27.17 4.06 7.75
CA GLN A 155 -27.28 4.12 9.22
C GLN A 155 -25.91 3.99 9.90
N GLN A 156 -25.04 3.09 9.43
CA GLN A 156 -23.68 2.93 9.96
C GLN A 156 -22.81 4.16 9.67
N LEU A 157 -22.93 4.72 8.46
CA LEU A 157 -22.25 5.97 8.11
C LEU A 157 -22.68 7.13 9.02
N ARG A 158 -23.98 7.29 9.30
CA ARG A 158 -24.47 8.31 10.25
C ARG A 158 -23.98 8.07 11.67
N ALA A 159 -23.81 6.82 12.09
CA ALA A 159 -23.23 6.49 13.38
C ALA A 159 -21.75 6.93 13.46
N LEU A 160 -20.96 6.70 12.41
CA LEU A 160 -19.57 7.15 12.35
C LEU A 160 -19.45 8.67 12.34
N GLU A 161 -20.30 9.37 11.58
CA GLU A 161 -20.34 10.84 11.59
C GLU A 161 -20.65 11.38 13.00
N SER A 162 -21.64 10.80 13.67
CA SER A 162 -22.01 11.16 15.05
C SER A 162 -20.88 10.87 16.04
N TYR A 163 -20.18 9.75 15.86
CA TYR A 163 -19.02 9.39 16.67
C TYR A 163 -17.89 10.39 16.50
N ARG A 164 -17.56 10.76 15.25
CA ARG A 164 -16.57 11.79 14.92
C ARG A 164 -16.92 13.15 15.53
N ASP A 165 -18.20 13.52 15.55
CA ASP A 165 -18.64 14.77 16.19
C ASP A 165 -18.43 14.75 17.72
N ALA A 166 -18.63 13.60 18.35
CA ALA A 166 -18.39 13.40 19.78
C ALA A 166 -16.89 13.28 20.13
N HIS A 167 -16.06 12.83 19.18
CA HIS A 167 -14.62 12.59 19.34
C HIS A 167 -13.81 13.37 18.28
N PRO A 168 -13.84 14.72 18.30
CA PRO A 168 -13.29 15.54 17.22
C PRO A 168 -11.77 15.40 17.05
N ASP A 169 -11.04 14.96 18.08
CA ASP A 169 -9.58 14.81 18.08
C ASP A 169 -9.13 13.37 17.79
N GLU A 170 -10.05 12.46 17.46
CA GLU A 170 -9.72 11.08 17.13
C GLU A 170 -9.48 10.92 15.62
N ALA A 171 -8.20 10.75 15.26
CA ALA A 171 -7.78 10.62 13.86
C ALA A 171 -8.37 9.37 13.17
N ALA A 172 -8.47 8.24 13.88
CA ALA A 172 -8.95 6.97 13.31
C ALA A 172 -10.37 7.07 12.75
N ALA A 173 -11.29 7.68 13.50
CA ALA A 173 -12.67 7.89 13.04
C ALA A 173 -12.73 8.78 11.79
N ARG A 174 -11.86 9.81 11.71
CA ARG A 174 -11.76 10.67 10.53
C ARG A 174 -11.20 9.92 9.32
N PHE A 175 -10.21 9.05 9.53
CA PHE A 175 -9.62 8.22 8.46
C PHE A 175 -10.65 7.28 7.86
N VAL A 176 -11.36 6.52 8.71
CA VAL A 176 -12.43 5.63 8.25
C VAL A 176 -13.53 6.43 7.55
N LEU A 177 -13.93 7.59 8.08
CA LEU A 177 -14.97 8.40 7.47
C LEU A 177 -14.54 8.97 6.10
N ALA A 178 -13.27 9.37 5.97
CA ALA A 178 -12.71 9.80 4.69
C ALA A 178 -12.80 8.68 3.65
N TYR A 179 -12.39 7.46 4.01
CA TYR A 179 -12.51 6.30 3.14
C TYR A 179 -13.97 6.00 2.76
N GLN A 180 -14.90 6.03 3.72
CA GLN A 180 -16.32 5.82 3.41
C GLN A 180 -16.86 6.86 2.41
N TYR A 181 -16.47 8.13 2.54
CA TYR A 181 -16.83 9.16 1.57
C TYR A 181 -16.16 8.95 0.21
N LEU A 182 -14.87 8.56 0.18
CA LEU A 182 -14.16 8.22 -1.07
C LEU A 182 -14.89 7.11 -1.83
N THR A 183 -15.18 6.00 -1.16
CA THR A 183 -15.86 4.85 -1.76
C THR A 183 -17.25 5.24 -2.28
N ALA A 184 -17.96 6.15 -1.61
CA ALA A 184 -19.25 6.67 -2.04
C ALA A 184 -19.18 7.80 -3.10
N GLY A 185 -17.98 8.21 -3.53
CA GLY A 185 -17.77 9.29 -4.51
C GLY A 185 -18.06 10.70 -3.97
N HIS A 186 -17.89 10.89 -2.66
CA HIS A 186 -18.07 12.17 -1.97
C HIS A 186 -16.72 12.84 -1.68
N ASP A 187 -15.94 13.10 -2.74
CA ASP A 187 -14.55 13.56 -2.71
C ASP A 187 -14.34 14.83 -1.86
N ASP A 188 -15.22 15.83 -2.00
CA ASP A 188 -15.15 17.07 -1.19
C ASP A 188 -15.27 16.78 0.31
N ALA A 189 -16.16 15.86 0.69
CA ALA A 189 -16.38 15.49 2.08
C ALA A 189 -15.20 14.67 2.62
N ALA A 190 -14.65 13.77 1.80
CA ALA A 190 -13.44 13.01 2.11
C ALA A 190 -12.23 13.94 2.33
N ALA A 191 -11.96 14.85 1.39
CA ALA A 191 -10.90 15.84 1.50
C ALA A 191 -11.06 16.70 2.77
N GLY A 192 -12.29 17.06 3.12
CA GLY A 192 -12.60 17.75 4.38
C GLY A 192 -12.20 16.95 5.63
N GLN A 193 -12.44 15.63 5.65
CA GLN A 193 -12.02 14.77 6.75
C GLN A 193 -10.49 14.63 6.80
N LEU A 194 -9.83 14.42 5.65
CA LEU A 194 -8.37 14.27 5.56
C LEU A 194 -7.64 15.55 5.99
N LYS A 195 -8.11 16.73 5.58
CA LYS A 195 -7.58 18.03 6.05
C LYS A 195 -7.69 18.18 7.57
N ALA A 196 -8.78 17.70 8.16
CA ALA A 196 -8.96 17.75 9.61
C ALA A 196 -8.09 16.71 10.33
N LEU A 197 -7.95 15.52 9.76
CA LEU A 197 -7.09 14.45 10.25
C LEU A 197 -5.63 14.89 10.29
N LEU A 198 -5.12 15.48 9.22
CA LEU A 198 -3.71 15.92 9.13
C LEU A 198 -3.36 17.04 10.11
N LYS A 199 -4.36 17.76 10.66
CA LYS A 199 -4.12 18.69 11.78
C LYS A 199 -3.85 17.97 13.10
N ILE A 200 -4.33 16.73 13.24
CA ILE A 200 -4.17 15.87 14.42
C ILE A 200 -2.92 14.99 14.26
N GLN A 201 -2.74 14.42 13.07
CA GLN A 201 -1.61 13.56 12.71
C GLN A 201 -0.93 14.10 11.43
N PRO A 202 -0.06 15.11 11.55
CA PRO A 202 0.58 15.75 10.39
C PRO A 202 1.51 14.81 9.61
N ASP A 203 2.04 13.79 10.28
CA ASP A 203 2.96 12.80 9.70
C ASP A 203 2.25 11.60 9.04
N ASP A 204 0.91 11.59 8.96
CA ASP A 204 0.15 10.54 8.26
C ASP A 204 0.33 10.68 6.74
N GLN A 205 1.31 9.94 6.22
CA GLN A 205 1.71 9.98 4.81
C GLN A 205 0.58 9.52 3.87
N LEU A 206 -0.17 8.47 4.26
CA LEU A 206 -1.25 7.96 3.43
C LEU A 206 -2.40 8.97 3.38
N ALA A 207 -2.76 9.60 4.50
CA ALA A 207 -3.78 10.64 4.50
C ALA A 207 -3.37 11.87 3.68
N ALA A 208 -2.09 12.28 3.74
CA ALA A 208 -1.55 13.37 2.94
C ALA A 208 -1.59 13.05 1.43
N GLN A 209 -1.26 11.82 1.06
CA GLN A 209 -1.36 11.34 -0.31
C GLN A 209 -2.80 11.33 -0.81
N LEU A 210 -3.73 10.68 -0.09
CA LEU A 210 -5.14 10.62 -0.47
C LEU A 210 -5.72 12.04 -0.60
N LEU A 211 -5.30 12.98 0.25
CA LEU A 211 -5.72 14.37 0.13
C LEU A 211 -5.16 15.03 -1.15
N THR A 212 -3.89 14.81 -1.46
CA THR A 212 -3.25 15.37 -2.67
C THR A 212 -3.87 14.82 -3.95
N GLU A 213 -4.31 13.56 -3.94
CA GLU A 213 -5.01 12.95 -5.08
C GLU A 213 -6.38 13.59 -5.32
N LEU A 214 -7.11 13.93 -4.24
CA LEU A 214 -8.42 14.58 -4.33
C LEU A 214 -8.33 16.09 -4.60
N ASP A 215 -7.33 16.74 -4.01
CA ASP A 215 -7.11 18.18 -4.07
C ASP A 215 -5.61 18.46 -4.19
N PRO A 216 -5.08 18.49 -5.43
CA PRO A 216 -3.64 18.71 -5.69
C PRO A 216 -3.10 20.04 -5.18
N GLU A 217 -3.98 21.01 -4.90
CA GLU A 217 -3.65 22.34 -4.39
C GLU A 217 -3.86 22.44 -2.87
N ALA A 218 -4.17 21.34 -2.19
CA ALA A 218 -4.35 21.32 -0.74
C ALA A 218 -3.05 21.70 -0.02
N GLU A 219 -3.15 22.66 0.90
CA GLU A 219 -2.06 22.96 1.82
C GLU A 219 -1.90 21.82 2.85
N LEU A 220 -0.78 21.10 2.77
CA LEU A 220 -0.39 20.08 3.73
C LEU A 220 0.39 20.70 4.91
N PRO A 221 0.23 20.20 6.15
CA PRO A 221 0.95 20.71 7.32
C PRO A 221 2.48 20.60 7.17
N ASP A 222 2.96 19.47 6.66
CA ASP A 222 4.34 19.23 6.28
C ASP A 222 4.36 18.68 4.84
N PRO A 223 4.40 19.57 3.83
CA PRO A 223 4.29 19.14 2.45
C PRO A 223 5.49 18.27 2.06
N PRO A 224 5.26 17.25 1.22
CA PRO A 224 6.32 16.39 0.74
C PRO A 224 7.43 17.21 0.08
N LYS A 225 8.68 16.90 0.41
CA LYS A 225 9.82 17.59 -0.20
C LYS A 225 9.96 17.08 -1.62
N LYS A 226 9.64 17.93 -2.60
CA LYS A 226 9.96 17.65 -4.00
C LYS A 226 11.47 17.87 -4.21
N VAL A 227 12.25 16.81 -4.02
CA VAL A 227 13.67 16.80 -4.39
C VAL A 227 13.75 16.33 -5.83
N GLU A 228 14.12 17.22 -6.74
CA GLU A 228 14.45 16.81 -8.12
C GLU A 228 15.86 16.23 -8.13
N PRO A 229 16.04 14.94 -8.49
CA PRO A 229 17.36 14.34 -8.56
C PRO A 229 18.26 15.05 -9.57
N PRO A 230 19.59 15.07 -9.35
CA PRO A 230 20.53 15.60 -10.34
C PRO A 230 20.46 14.76 -11.62
N LYS A 231 20.41 15.44 -12.77
CA LYS A 231 20.56 14.77 -14.07
C LYS A 231 22.03 14.46 -14.32
N PRO A 232 22.37 13.26 -14.82
CA PRO A 232 23.74 12.89 -15.10
C PRO A 232 24.32 13.82 -16.17
N SER A 233 25.62 14.12 -16.03
CA SER A 233 26.32 15.02 -16.95
C SER A 233 26.64 14.39 -18.31
N SER A 234 26.42 13.08 -18.47
CA SER A 234 26.60 12.32 -19.70
C SER A 234 25.65 11.11 -19.71
N PRO A 235 25.26 10.59 -20.89
CA PRO A 235 24.38 9.42 -20.97
C PRO A 235 24.98 8.21 -20.26
N ILE A 236 24.12 7.47 -19.53
CA ILE A 236 24.49 6.23 -18.83
C ILE A 236 24.07 5.05 -19.72
N THR A 237 24.97 4.12 -19.98
CA THR A 237 24.67 2.90 -20.75
C THR A 237 24.52 1.68 -19.84
N SER A 238 23.78 0.68 -20.32
CA SER A 238 23.58 -0.60 -19.61
C SER A 238 24.89 -1.22 -19.13
N ASP A 239 25.90 -1.29 -20.01
CA ASP A 239 27.20 -1.91 -19.71
C ASP A 239 27.95 -1.25 -18.54
N GLN A 240 27.71 0.04 -18.29
CA GLN A 240 28.34 0.75 -17.18
C GLN A 240 27.76 0.31 -15.83
N ILE A 241 26.46 0.07 -15.80
CA ILE A 241 25.71 -0.20 -14.57
C ILE A 241 25.49 -1.69 -14.30
N THR A 242 25.65 -2.58 -15.29
CA THR A 242 25.64 -4.02 -15.08
C THR A 242 26.67 -4.44 -14.03
N GLY A 243 26.25 -5.30 -13.10
CA GLY A 243 27.10 -5.92 -12.09
C GLY A 243 26.48 -5.88 -10.70
N ASN A 244 27.29 -6.24 -9.72
CA ASN A 244 26.88 -6.35 -8.33
C ASN A 244 27.21 -5.05 -7.59
N TRP A 245 26.21 -4.50 -6.91
CA TRP A 245 26.28 -3.24 -6.19
C TRP A 245 25.81 -3.41 -4.76
N THR A 246 26.47 -2.71 -3.84
CA THR A 246 26.09 -2.70 -2.43
C THR A 246 25.99 -1.29 -1.88
N ALA A 247 25.01 -1.02 -1.02
CA ALA A 247 24.86 0.23 -0.30
C ALA A 247 24.52 -0.04 1.18
N LYS A 248 24.71 0.98 2.03
CA LYS A 248 24.31 0.97 3.43
C LYS A 248 23.65 2.29 3.82
N ARG A 249 22.62 2.22 4.67
CA ARG A 249 21.98 3.39 5.27
C ARG A 249 21.61 3.06 6.71
N GLY A 250 22.26 3.70 7.68
CA GLY A 250 22.11 3.33 9.09
C GLY A 250 22.47 1.86 9.33
N ASP A 251 21.57 1.13 9.99
CA ASP A 251 21.71 -0.31 10.27
C ASP A 251 21.24 -1.20 9.11
N SER A 252 20.75 -0.61 8.02
CA SER A 252 20.26 -1.35 6.86
C SER A 252 21.32 -1.52 5.78
N SER A 253 21.28 -2.67 5.09
CA SER A 253 22.11 -2.98 3.93
C SER A 253 21.28 -3.28 2.69
N PHE A 254 21.80 -2.89 1.54
CA PHE A 254 21.18 -3.08 0.25
C PHE A 254 22.15 -3.76 -0.71
N GLU A 255 21.66 -4.72 -1.48
CA GLU A 255 22.38 -5.37 -2.56
C GLU A 255 21.54 -5.31 -3.83
N MET A 256 22.17 -4.96 -4.94
CA MET A 256 21.53 -4.88 -6.26
C MET A 256 22.44 -5.56 -7.28
N ASP A 257 21.91 -6.57 -7.96
CA ASP A 257 22.55 -7.19 -9.11
C ASP A 257 21.77 -6.82 -10.38
N LEU A 258 22.48 -6.27 -11.37
CA LEU A 258 21.94 -5.92 -12.68
C LEU A 258 22.66 -6.79 -13.72
N ASP A 259 21.98 -7.79 -14.26
CA ASP A 259 22.55 -8.73 -15.23
C ASP A 259 22.54 -8.14 -16.65
N GLN A 260 23.47 -8.59 -17.50
CA GLN A 260 23.54 -8.26 -18.92
C GLN A 260 22.32 -8.75 -19.71
N ASP A 261 21.63 -9.79 -19.23
CA ASP A 261 20.42 -10.31 -19.85
C ASP A 261 19.17 -9.44 -19.59
N GLY A 262 19.31 -8.36 -18.80
CA GLY A 262 18.23 -7.43 -18.47
C GLY A 262 17.42 -7.83 -17.24
N THR A 263 17.84 -8.85 -16.49
CA THR A 263 17.23 -9.20 -15.20
C THR A 263 17.92 -8.50 -14.03
N PHE A 264 17.19 -8.27 -12.95
CA PHE A 264 17.76 -7.74 -11.70
C PHE A 264 17.37 -8.59 -10.50
N ALA A 265 18.23 -8.53 -9.47
CA ALA A 265 17.90 -8.95 -8.12
C ALA A 265 18.22 -7.81 -7.14
N TRP A 266 17.28 -7.49 -6.28
CA TRP A 266 17.42 -6.54 -5.19
C TRP A 266 17.23 -7.26 -3.87
N SER A 267 18.05 -6.94 -2.87
CA SER A 267 17.79 -7.31 -1.50
C SER A 267 18.04 -6.15 -0.55
N PHE A 268 17.15 -6.03 0.43
CA PHE A 268 17.26 -5.06 1.52
C PHE A 268 17.14 -5.82 2.84
N THR A 269 18.07 -5.57 3.75
CA THR A 269 18.07 -6.15 5.09
C THR A 269 18.04 -5.05 6.13
N SER A 270 17.08 -5.12 7.05
CA SER A 270 16.97 -4.23 8.20
C SER A 270 16.43 -4.97 9.41
N GLY A 271 16.99 -4.74 10.60
CA GLY A 271 16.52 -5.39 11.84
C GLY A 271 16.64 -6.93 11.87
N GLY A 272 17.35 -7.53 10.92
CA GLY A 272 17.46 -8.99 10.75
C GLY A 272 16.50 -9.59 9.73
N ASP A 273 15.50 -8.83 9.28
CA ASP A 273 14.58 -9.23 8.23
C ASP A 273 15.14 -8.84 6.86
N THR A 274 14.95 -9.70 5.87
CA THR A 274 15.43 -9.47 4.49
C THR A 274 14.28 -9.54 3.51
N GLN A 275 14.08 -8.47 2.77
CA GLN A 275 13.17 -8.39 1.63
C GLN A 275 13.95 -8.58 0.33
N LYS A 276 13.33 -9.24 -0.64
CA LYS A 276 13.92 -9.49 -1.96
C LYS A 276 12.92 -9.15 -3.03
N VAL A 277 13.41 -8.50 -4.08
CA VAL A 277 12.64 -8.15 -5.27
C VAL A 277 13.44 -8.58 -6.48
N THR A 278 12.77 -9.17 -7.46
CA THR A 278 13.38 -9.58 -8.73
C THR A 278 12.50 -9.12 -9.87
N GLY A 279 13.10 -9.03 -11.05
CA GLY A 279 12.36 -8.63 -12.24
C GLY A 279 13.28 -8.28 -13.39
N VAL A 280 12.80 -7.38 -14.25
CA VAL A 280 13.55 -6.90 -15.41
C VAL A 280 13.87 -5.42 -15.26
N TRP A 281 14.99 -5.00 -15.83
CA TRP A 281 15.41 -3.61 -15.77
C TRP A 281 15.75 -3.05 -17.15
N SER A 282 15.63 -1.74 -17.28
CA SER A 282 16.09 -0.97 -18.43
C SER A 282 16.53 0.42 -17.99
N ILE A 283 17.40 1.06 -18.77
CA ILE A 283 17.85 2.43 -18.51
C ILE A 283 17.73 3.26 -19.79
N ASP A 284 17.33 4.52 -19.66
CA ASP A 284 17.32 5.47 -20.76
C ASP A 284 18.57 6.36 -20.82
N ASP A 285 18.70 7.14 -21.90
CA ASP A 285 19.85 8.02 -22.13
C ASP A 285 19.94 9.16 -21.09
N ASP A 286 18.85 9.47 -20.38
CA ASP A 286 18.80 10.46 -19.32
C ASP A 286 19.20 9.86 -17.94
N GLY A 287 19.54 8.57 -17.91
CA GLY A 287 19.99 7.87 -16.71
C GLY A 287 18.86 7.47 -15.77
N VAL A 288 17.62 7.39 -16.27
CA VAL A 288 16.49 6.87 -15.51
C VAL A 288 16.46 5.35 -15.65
N LEU A 289 16.75 4.68 -14.54
CA LEU A 289 16.63 3.24 -14.38
C LEU A 289 15.17 2.89 -14.07
N ALA A 290 14.57 2.02 -14.88
CA ALA A 290 13.30 1.38 -14.61
C ALA A 290 13.54 -0.07 -14.20
N MET A 291 12.99 -0.48 -13.05
CA MET A 291 13.06 -1.84 -12.52
C MET A 291 11.63 -2.34 -12.34
N GLU A 292 11.15 -3.14 -13.28
CA GLU A 292 9.82 -3.74 -13.29
C GLU A 292 9.84 -5.03 -12.47
N MET A 293 9.06 -5.06 -11.39
CA MET A 293 9.02 -6.18 -10.46
C MET A 293 8.15 -7.31 -11.01
N ASN A 294 8.52 -8.56 -10.70
CA ASN A 294 7.73 -9.73 -11.11
C ASN A 294 6.32 -9.76 -10.49
N ASP A 295 6.13 -9.13 -9.33
CA ASP A 295 4.88 -9.10 -8.55
C ASP A 295 4.03 -7.84 -8.77
N GLU A 296 4.21 -7.16 -9.91
CA GLU A 296 3.59 -5.90 -10.33
C GLU A 296 4.17 -4.62 -9.70
N GLY A 297 4.41 -3.61 -10.56
CA GLY A 297 4.91 -2.29 -10.19
C GLY A 297 6.28 -2.02 -10.79
N VAL A 298 6.62 -0.73 -10.93
CA VAL A 298 7.90 -0.31 -11.51
C VAL A 298 8.57 0.70 -10.59
N MET A 299 9.79 0.38 -10.18
CA MET A 299 10.69 1.33 -9.53
C MET A 299 11.37 2.17 -10.60
N LEU A 300 11.20 3.49 -10.49
CA LEU A 300 11.95 4.44 -11.29
C LEU A 300 13.00 5.10 -10.41
N ALA A 301 14.22 5.18 -10.92
CA ALA A 301 15.32 5.82 -10.22
C ALA A 301 16.17 6.65 -11.16
N GLN A 302 16.47 7.88 -10.75
CA GLN A 302 17.51 8.65 -11.42
C GLN A 302 18.87 8.18 -10.88
N LEU A 303 19.78 7.83 -11.78
CA LEU A 303 21.15 7.48 -11.42
C LEU A 303 22.10 8.65 -11.67
N ASP A 304 23.04 8.85 -10.75
CA ASP A 304 24.25 9.63 -10.98
C ASP A 304 25.49 8.74 -10.78
N LEU A 305 26.15 8.40 -11.88
CA LEU A 305 27.23 7.42 -11.92
C LEU A 305 28.60 8.11 -11.90
N ASN A 306 29.42 7.74 -10.93
CA ASN A 306 30.77 8.26 -10.73
C ASN A 306 31.79 7.10 -10.67
N GLY A 307 32.05 6.45 -11.82
CA GLY A 307 32.99 5.34 -11.91
C GLY A 307 32.47 4.07 -11.24
N GLN A 308 33.02 3.72 -10.07
CA GLN A 308 32.61 2.54 -9.28
C GLN A 308 31.56 2.87 -8.20
N THR A 309 31.12 4.12 -8.11
CA THR A 309 30.07 4.56 -7.19
C THR A 309 28.87 5.07 -7.97
N MET A 310 27.67 4.85 -7.44
CA MET A 310 26.40 5.24 -8.04
C MET A 310 25.50 5.83 -6.96
N ASP A 311 25.08 7.07 -7.13
CA ASP A 311 23.97 7.61 -6.34
C ASP A 311 22.66 7.21 -7.02
N PHE A 312 21.81 6.52 -6.27
CA PHE A 312 20.50 6.05 -6.71
C PHE A 312 19.43 6.91 -6.02
N TYR A 313 18.69 7.67 -6.81
CA TYR A 313 17.58 8.51 -6.34
C TYR A 313 16.25 7.89 -6.76
N MET A 314 15.44 7.44 -5.80
CA MET A 314 14.08 6.99 -6.09
C MET A 314 13.25 8.16 -6.64
N LEU A 315 12.71 8.01 -7.84
CA LEU A 315 11.75 8.96 -8.38
C LEU A 315 10.39 8.77 -7.72
N GLY A 316 9.80 9.87 -7.27
CA GLY A 316 8.57 9.84 -6.48
C GLY A 316 8.81 9.77 -4.97
N ASP A 317 10.06 9.74 -4.49
CA ASP A 317 10.34 9.94 -3.07
C ASP A 317 9.94 11.36 -2.64
N THR A 318 8.97 11.40 -1.73
CA THR A 318 8.37 12.60 -1.17
C THR A 318 8.91 12.94 0.22
N SER A 319 9.67 12.04 0.83
CA SER A 319 10.35 12.24 2.11
C SER A 319 11.60 13.12 1.98
N GLY A 320 12.14 13.20 0.76
CA GLY A 320 13.39 13.88 0.45
C GLY A 320 14.58 13.17 1.07
N SER A 321 14.61 11.84 0.97
CA SER A 321 15.72 11.02 1.44
C SER A 321 16.97 11.27 0.61
N ASP A 322 18.14 11.21 1.24
CA ASP A 322 19.42 11.17 0.55
C ASP A 322 19.48 9.94 -0.38
N PRO A 323 20.18 9.98 -1.52
CA PRO A 323 20.30 8.84 -2.43
C PRO A 323 20.91 7.62 -1.72
N LEU A 324 20.58 6.41 -2.17
CA LEU A 324 21.40 5.25 -1.81
C LEU A 324 22.72 5.33 -2.57
N GLN A 325 23.82 5.34 -1.82
CA GLN A 325 25.16 5.38 -2.37
C GLN A 325 25.68 3.96 -2.57
N PHE A 326 25.51 3.45 -3.78
CA PHE A 326 25.97 2.14 -4.19
C PHE A 326 27.46 2.17 -4.56
N SER A 327 28.17 1.11 -4.19
CA SER A 327 29.53 0.81 -4.64
C SER A 327 29.56 -0.53 -5.35
N LYS A 328 30.23 -0.59 -6.50
CA LYS A 328 30.39 -1.81 -7.28
C LYS A 328 31.33 -2.78 -6.55
N GLN A 329 30.94 -4.06 -6.48
CA GLN A 329 31.76 -5.15 -5.96
C GLN A 329 32.75 -5.66 -7.02
#